data_AF-A0A2K3DYN8-F1
#
_entry.id   AF-A0A2K3DYN8-F1
#
_cell.length_a   1.000
_cell.length_b   1.000
_cell.length_c   1.000
_cell.angle_alpha   90.00
_cell.angle_beta   90.00
_cell.angle_gamma   90.00
#
_symmetry.space_group_name_H-M   'P 1'
#
loop_
_entity.id
_entity.type
_entity.pdbx_description
1 polymer ?
#
loop_
_entity_poly.entity_id
_entity_poly.type
_entity_poly.pdbx_seq_one_letter_code
_entity_poly.pdbx_strand_id
1 'polypeptide(L)'
;MALKSMHAESTEACVLRLVNKSARSINALWVDFTGEEKCYQSLEPGHARPQQTYTTHVWRLRFGDDQALIGEYAGQSAVLEVQPDETLSIVPWSGALPQPKPEWGEYMKRGDALGIEIWSYACVDVRAIRIAEHIVDRMLAAAPVDVVRRLVAGGAVVAIIARCQVTTDIPAHAFMRWAEGGRDTDTTTRGLGGTEESPTTSCGEENLLMEDDKFYPSENILVHEFGHTVMNIGLTSEDRGKIKKLYDAAYAAGVYDKSAYIMENEDEYWAEGTQAWFNATIRTDVTAGVNTREKLRARDPGLATMMVRAYGDGTWRYPQDSPGPLRMKRRLPDSSEERGSPTSSGGSSGEQPVAPMAAPDVEGSMERVRLAASAGGAGPGSCMSTCLPGGGGTPGSGSTGCGALVWVGLRDVVLGHAAHATVKMS
;
A
#
# COMPACT_ATOMS: atom_id res chain seq x y z
N MET A 1 18.42 16.23 40.79
CA MET A 1 19.20 15.98 39.55
C MET A 1 18.21 15.87 38.43
N ALA A 2 18.44 16.51 37.29
CA ALA A 2 17.58 16.30 36.11
C ALA A 2 17.69 14.83 35.66
N LEU A 3 16.56 14.18 35.43
CA LEU A 3 16.49 12.82 34.90
C LEU A 3 17.13 12.81 33.50
N LYS A 4 18.04 11.89 33.23
CA LYS A 4 18.80 11.81 31.97
C LYS A 4 19.28 10.39 31.71
N SER A 5 19.51 10.06 30.44
CA SER A 5 20.13 8.79 30.07
C SER A 5 21.58 8.71 30.55
N MET A 6 22.10 7.49 30.72
CA MET A 6 23.46 7.25 31.21
C MET A 6 24.21 6.27 30.31
N HIS A 7 25.49 6.57 30.05
CA HIS A 7 26.45 5.55 29.62
C HIS A 7 26.93 4.79 30.85
N ALA A 8 26.32 3.65 31.15
CA ALA A 8 26.80 2.76 32.22
C ALA A 8 27.60 1.60 31.62
N GLU A 9 28.57 1.07 32.37
CA GLU A 9 29.34 -0.13 31.96
C GLU A 9 28.45 -1.36 31.75
N SER A 10 27.23 -1.40 32.33
CA SER A 10 26.26 -2.50 32.23
C SER A 10 25.04 -2.17 31.35
N THR A 11 25.23 -1.38 30.30
CA THR A 11 24.15 -1.00 29.38
C THR A 11 23.80 -2.19 28.47
N GLU A 12 22.59 -2.74 28.57
CA GLU A 12 22.12 -3.86 27.74
C GLU A 12 21.14 -3.35 26.67
N ALA A 13 21.19 -3.92 25.46
CA ALA A 13 20.20 -3.63 24.43
C ALA A 13 18.84 -4.21 24.84
N CYS A 14 17.79 -3.40 24.72
CA CYS A 14 16.42 -3.80 25.01
C CYS A 14 15.43 -3.23 23.98
N VAL A 15 14.19 -3.70 24.03
CA VAL A 15 13.11 -3.27 23.14
C VAL A 15 11.92 -2.84 23.99
N LEU A 16 11.45 -1.62 23.77
CA LEU A 16 10.18 -1.15 24.31
C LEU A 16 9.12 -1.30 23.23
N ARG A 17 8.03 -2.05 23.45
CA ARG A 17 6.84 -1.89 22.60
C ARG A 17 5.96 -0.82 23.20
N LEU A 18 5.84 0.26 22.48
CA LEU A 18 4.97 1.37 22.79
C LEU A 18 3.61 1.05 22.18
N VAL A 19 2.55 1.11 22.98
CA VAL A 19 1.18 0.84 22.53
C VAL A 19 0.31 2.01 22.95
N ASN A 20 -0.42 2.58 22.01
CA ASN A 20 -1.37 3.65 22.28
C ASN A 20 -2.80 3.10 22.17
N LYS A 21 -3.46 2.85 23.30
CA LYS A 21 -4.88 2.49 23.38
C LYS A 21 -5.76 3.70 23.73
N SER A 22 -5.17 4.89 23.87
CA SER A 22 -5.91 6.12 24.14
C SER A 22 -6.55 6.69 22.87
N ALA A 23 -7.43 7.67 23.04
CA ALA A 23 -8.06 8.40 21.93
C ALA A 23 -7.21 9.56 21.39
N ARG A 24 -6.03 9.81 21.95
CA ARG A 24 -5.12 10.91 21.59
C ARG A 24 -3.83 10.36 21.01
N SER A 25 -3.17 11.12 20.14
CA SER A 25 -1.81 10.78 19.72
C SER A 25 -0.83 10.92 20.89
N ILE A 26 0.21 10.10 20.89
CA ILE A 26 1.29 10.16 21.90
C ILE A 26 2.65 10.28 21.22
N ASN A 27 3.57 10.99 21.86
CA ASN A 27 4.96 11.11 21.46
C ASN A 27 5.83 10.27 22.39
N ALA A 28 6.77 9.53 21.79
CA ALA A 28 7.81 8.82 22.51
C ALA A 28 9.13 9.57 22.38
N LEU A 29 9.62 10.06 23.50
CA LEU A 29 10.78 10.93 23.58
C LEU A 29 11.91 10.25 24.35
N TRP A 30 13.08 10.18 23.75
CA TRP A 30 14.30 9.81 24.45
C TRP A 30 14.84 11.04 25.19
N VAL A 31 15.13 10.91 26.47
CA VAL A 31 15.84 11.94 27.24
C VAL A 31 17.32 11.68 27.10
N ASP A 32 18.04 12.52 26.38
CA ASP A 32 19.44 12.28 26.05
C ASP A 32 20.38 12.36 27.28
N PHE A 33 21.68 12.21 27.04
CA PHE A 33 22.71 12.23 28.09
C PHE A 33 22.90 13.61 28.75
N THR A 34 22.36 14.67 28.14
CA THR A 34 22.36 16.04 28.67
C THR A 34 21.07 16.36 29.43
N GLY A 35 20.02 15.56 29.23
CA GLY A 35 18.69 15.77 29.81
C GLY A 35 17.69 16.41 28.85
N GLU A 36 18.03 16.56 27.56
CA GLU A 36 17.15 17.12 26.54
C GLU A 36 16.23 16.04 25.96
N GLU A 37 14.97 16.36 25.71
CA GLU A 37 14.01 15.44 25.09
C GLU A 37 14.16 15.44 23.56
N LYS A 38 14.36 14.27 22.98
CA LYS A 38 14.38 14.03 21.52
C LYS A 38 13.18 13.17 21.16
N CYS A 39 12.24 13.71 20.40
CA CYS A 39 11.12 12.93 19.88
C CYS A 39 11.63 11.94 18.83
N TYR A 40 11.41 10.65 19.07
CA TYR A 40 11.78 9.59 18.12
C TYR A 40 10.62 9.14 17.26
N GLN A 41 9.42 9.10 17.83
CA GLN A 41 8.23 8.65 17.11
C GLN A 41 6.94 9.15 17.76
N SER A 42 5.90 9.28 16.94
CA SER A 42 4.53 9.56 17.35
C SER A 42 3.64 8.37 17.04
N LEU A 43 2.71 8.05 17.95
CA LEU A 43 1.77 6.95 17.83
C LEU A 43 0.34 7.49 17.90
N GLU A 44 -0.42 7.33 16.83
CA GLU A 44 -1.86 7.59 16.79
C GLU A 44 -2.67 6.58 17.63
N PRO A 45 -3.93 6.87 17.96
CA PRO A 45 -4.84 5.93 18.60
C PRO A 45 -4.84 4.54 17.93
N GLY A 46 -4.60 3.49 18.71
CA GLY A 46 -4.53 2.10 18.24
C GLY A 46 -3.16 1.65 17.73
N HIS A 47 -2.18 2.55 17.55
CA HIS A 47 -0.85 2.17 17.09
C HIS A 47 -0.04 1.40 18.15
N ALA A 48 0.75 0.43 17.67
CA ALA A 48 1.81 -0.20 18.44
C ALA A 48 3.11 -0.16 17.65
N ARG A 49 4.22 0.27 18.29
CA ARG A 49 5.54 0.40 17.65
C ARG A 49 6.63 -0.13 18.58
N PRO A 50 7.59 -0.93 18.09
CA PRO A 50 8.79 -1.23 18.86
C PRO A 50 9.77 -0.04 18.84
N GLN A 51 10.59 0.03 19.87
CA GLN A 51 11.71 0.95 19.96
C GLN A 51 12.92 0.19 20.48
N GLN A 52 13.92 -0.02 19.61
CA GLN A 52 15.23 -0.48 20.05
C GLN A 52 15.90 0.63 20.86
N THR A 53 16.42 0.25 22.03
CA THR A 53 17.07 1.18 22.93
C THR A 53 17.99 0.40 23.87
N TYR A 54 18.49 1.06 24.90
CA TYR A 54 19.24 0.42 25.97
C TYR A 54 18.57 0.58 27.32
N THR A 55 18.90 -0.31 28.26
CA THR A 55 18.31 -0.35 29.61
C THR A 55 18.52 0.92 30.43
N THR A 56 19.54 1.72 30.07
CA THR A 56 19.87 2.99 30.73
C THR A 56 19.32 4.22 30.02
N HIS A 57 18.63 4.03 28.88
CA HIS A 57 17.99 5.12 28.16
C HIS A 57 16.65 5.45 28.82
N VAL A 58 16.48 6.71 29.18
CA VAL A 58 15.24 7.23 29.75
C VAL A 58 14.29 7.62 28.62
N TRP A 59 13.09 7.06 28.66
CA TRP A 59 12.01 7.35 27.73
C TRP A 59 10.86 8.06 28.45
N ARG A 60 10.29 9.05 27.79
CA ARG A 60 9.08 9.77 28.20
C ARG A 60 7.99 9.56 27.17
N LEU A 61 6.78 9.30 27.64
CA LEU A 61 5.58 9.34 26.83
C LEU A 61 4.82 10.62 27.16
N ARG A 62 4.46 11.39 26.13
CA ARG A 62 3.68 12.62 26.25
C ARG A 62 2.51 12.60 25.28
N PHE A 63 1.43 13.31 25.57
CA PHE A 63 0.37 13.50 24.59
C PHE A 63 0.83 14.43 23.45
N GLY A 64 0.44 14.12 22.22
CA GLY A 64 0.90 14.83 21.03
C GLY A 64 0.36 16.26 20.91
N ASP A 65 -0.82 16.51 21.45
CA ASP A 65 -1.57 17.78 21.37
C ASP A 65 -1.09 18.83 22.41
N ASP A 66 -0.94 18.45 23.68
CA ASP A 66 -0.62 19.38 24.77
C ASP A 66 0.74 19.11 25.45
N GLN A 67 1.45 18.05 25.02
CA GLN A 67 2.74 17.62 25.57
C GLN A 67 2.70 17.24 27.06
N ALA A 68 1.52 17.00 27.65
CA ALA A 68 1.39 16.54 29.02
C ALA A 68 2.09 15.18 29.21
N LEU A 69 2.79 15.03 30.33
CA LEU A 69 3.54 13.81 30.64
C LEU A 69 2.59 12.68 31.04
N ILE A 70 2.67 11.56 30.33
CA ILE A 70 1.91 10.34 30.60
C ILE A 70 2.70 9.43 31.54
N GLY A 71 4.01 9.28 31.27
CA GLY A 71 4.88 8.47 32.11
C GLY A 71 6.32 8.40 31.59
N GLU A 72 7.17 7.77 32.39
CA GLU A 72 8.61 7.67 32.17
C GLU A 72 9.07 6.23 32.39
N TYR A 73 10.04 5.76 31.62
CA TYR A 73 10.59 4.42 31.77
C TYR A 73 12.07 4.35 31.39
N ALA A 74 12.84 3.62 32.18
CA ALA A 74 14.17 3.13 31.85
C ALA A 74 14.33 1.74 32.47
N GLY A 75 14.70 0.74 31.68
CA GLY A 75 14.81 -0.62 32.18
C GLY A 75 14.86 -1.67 31.08
N GLN A 76 14.58 -2.92 31.47
CA GLN A 76 14.55 -4.06 30.57
C GLN A 76 13.46 -3.92 29.49
N SER A 77 13.43 -4.86 28.56
CA SER A 77 12.39 -4.92 27.54
C SER A 77 11.00 -4.97 28.20
N ALA A 78 10.09 -4.12 27.71
CA ALA A 78 8.76 -3.95 28.28
C ALA A 78 7.74 -3.50 27.23
N VAL A 79 6.47 -3.82 27.48
CA VAL A 79 5.34 -3.16 26.85
C VAL A 79 5.01 -1.92 27.66
N LEU A 80 4.99 -0.76 27.01
CA LEU A 80 4.50 0.50 27.57
C LEU A 80 3.17 0.80 26.89
N GLU A 81 2.07 0.57 27.59
CA GLU A 81 0.73 0.75 27.07
C GLU A 81 0.04 1.97 27.68
N VAL A 82 -0.24 2.97 26.88
CA VAL A 82 -1.13 4.08 27.27
C VAL A 82 -2.57 3.60 27.11
N GLN A 83 -3.29 3.52 28.22
CA GLN A 83 -4.65 2.98 28.29
C GLN A 83 -5.70 4.00 27.83
N PRO A 84 -6.95 3.56 27.56
CA PRO A 84 -8.06 4.47 27.24
C PRO A 84 -8.36 5.52 28.34
N ASP A 85 -8.03 5.22 29.59
CA ASP A 85 -8.13 6.14 30.72
C ASP A 85 -6.89 7.04 30.89
N GLU A 86 -6.04 7.11 29.85
CA GLU A 86 -4.85 7.96 29.78
C GLU A 86 -3.71 7.57 30.75
N THR A 87 -3.82 6.42 31.43
CA THR A 87 -2.76 5.92 32.32
C THR A 87 -1.72 5.08 31.58
N LEU A 88 -0.47 5.07 32.08
CA LEU A 88 0.58 4.20 31.55
C LEU A 88 0.65 2.87 32.32
N SER A 89 0.42 1.77 31.62
CA SER A 89 0.70 0.41 32.08
C SER A 89 2.05 -0.06 31.54
N ILE A 90 2.86 -0.69 32.41
CA ILE A 90 4.19 -1.20 32.04
C ILE A 90 4.25 -2.69 32.38
N VAL A 91 4.45 -3.52 31.35
CA VAL A 91 4.46 -4.98 31.47
C VAL A 91 5.80 -5.52 30.98
N PRO A 92 6.50 -6.39 31.74
CA PRO A 92 7.74 -7.02 31.26
C PRO A 92 7.55 -7.76 29.94
N TRP A 93 8.52 -7.68 29.04
CA TRP A 93 8.49 -8.36 27.75
C TRP A 93 9.83 -9.01 27.41
N SER A 94 9.80 -10.26 26.96
CA SER A 94 10.93 -11.06 26.49
C SER A 94 11.07 -11.23 24.96
N GLY A 95 10.33 -10.47 24.15
CA GLY A 95 10.35 -10.63 22.69
C GLY A 95 11.53 -9.91 22.07
N ALA A 96 12.31 -10.65 21.30
CA ALA A 96 13.29 -10.06 20.41
C ALA A 96 12.58 -9.52 19.16
N LEU A 97 13.11 -8.43 18.61
CA LEU A 97 12.79 -8.08 17.24
C LEU A 97 13.32 -9.21 16.34
N PRO A 98 12.50 -9.73 15.40
CA PRO A 98 12.98 -10.66 14.41
C PRO A 98 14.19 -10.05 13.73
N GLN A 99 15.31 -10.75 13.82
CA GLN A 99 16.52 -10.30 13.15
C GLN A 99 16.41 -10.68 11.68
N PRO A 100 16.91 -9.83 10.76
CA PRO A 100 17.04 -10.21 9.36
C PRO A 100 17.85 -11.50 9.28
N LYS A 101 17.43 -12.42 8.42
CA LYS A 101 18.19 -13.66 8.25
C LYS A 101 19.52 -13.35 7.54
N PRO A 102 20.66 -13.91 7.97
CA PRO A 102 21.97 -13.61 7.37
C PRO A 102 22.01 -13.83 5.86
N GLU A 103 21.30 -14.84 5.35
CA GLU A 103 21.21 -15.15 3.91
C GLU A 103 20.54 -14.07 3.07
N TRP A 104 19.84 -13.10 3.68
CA TRP A 104 19.27 -11.97 2.96
C TRP A 104 20.29 -10.89 2.61
N GLY A 105 21.45 -10.90 3.27
CA GLY A 105 22.46 -9.84 3.16
C GLY A 105 21.98 -8.51 3.73
N GLU A 106 22.63 -7.42 3.34
CA GLU A 106 22.37 -6.09 3.89
C GLU A 106 21.16 -5.40 3.22
N TYR A 107 20.34 -4.73 4.03
CA TYR A 107 19.30 -3.80 3.57
C TYR A 107 19.92 -2.42 3.32
N MET A 108 19.91 -1.97 2.06
CA MET A 108 20.51 -0.70 1.67
C MET A 108 19.81 -0.11 0.45
N LYS A 109 20.10 1.16 0.14
CA LYS A 109 19.77 1.76 -1.15
C LYS A 109 20.46 0.97 -2.26
N ARG A 110 19.68 0.53 -3.25
CA ARG A 110 20.17 -0.22 -4.41
C ARG A 110 19.72 0.36 -5.75
N GLY A 111 18.81 1.33 -5.73
CA GLY A 111 18.38 2.07 -6.92
C GLY A 111 17.92 3.49 -6.58
N ASP A 112 17.64 4.26 -7.62
CA ASP A 112 17.15 5.64 -7.55
C ASP A 112 16.32 5.99 -8.79
N ALA A 113 15.18 6.65 -8.58
CA ALA A 113 14.40 7.25 -9.66
C ALA A 113 14.02 8.68 -9.28
N LEU A 114 14.60 9.67 -9.97
CA LEU A 114 14.30 11.08 -9.77
C LEU A 114 14.53 11.56 -8.31
N GLY A 115 15.47 10.95 -7.59
CA GLY A 115 15.74 11.24 -6.18
C GLY A 115 14.85 10.48 -5.19
N ILE A 116 13.96 9.61 -5.66
CA ILE A 116 13.24 8.65 -4.84
C ILE A 116 14.08 7.37 -4.78
N GLU A 117 14.48 7.00 -3.58
CA GLU A 117 15.40 5.87 -3.39
C GLU A 117 14.66 4.53 -3.46
N ILE A 118 15.33 3.51 -4.02
CA ILE A 118 14.86 2.13 -4.01
C ILE A 118 15.73 1.33 -3.05
N TRP A 119 15.12 0.76 -2.01
CA TRP A 119 15.79 0.01 -0.95
C TRP A 119 15.39 -1.46 -0.97
N SER A 120 16.36 -2.35 -0.78
CA SER A 120 16.07 -3.77 -0.58
C SER A 120 17.21 -4.51 0.10
N TYR A 121 16.91 -5.70 0.59
CA TYR A 121 17.92 -6.68 0.97
C TYR A 121 18.67 -7.20 -0.27
N ALA A 122 19.86 -7.80 -0.07
CA ALA A 122 20.70 -8.32 -1.15
C ALA A 122 20.08 -9.53 -1.88
N CYS A 123 19.14 -10.23 -1.24
CA CYS A 123 18.45 -11.39 -1.81
C CYS A 123 17.40 -11.06 -2.88
N VAL A 124 17.08 -9.77 -3.11
CA VAL A 124 16.19 -9.34 -4.19
C VAL A 124 16.91 -9.40 -5.53
N ASP A 125 16.27 -9.96 -6.55
CA ASP A 125 16.72 -9.99 -7.94
C ASP A 125 16.91 -8.56 -8.46
N VAL A 126 18.10 -8.27 -8.98
CA VAL A 126 18.48 -6.98 -9.54
C VAL A 126 17.54 -6.52 -10.68
N ARG A 127 16.88 -7.45 -11.38
CA ARG A 127 15.85 -7.13 -12.37
C ARG A 127 14.69 -6.39 -11.71
N ALA A 128 14.23 -6.83 -10.55
CA ALA A 128 13.12 -6.21 -9.83
C ALA A 128 13.46 -4.77 -9.42
N ILE A 129 14.70 -4.52 -8.97
CA ILE A 129 15.19 -3.18 -8.64
C ILE A 129 15.09 -2.24 -9.86
N ARG A 130 15.59 -2.68 -11.02
CA ARG A 130 15.54 -1.90 -12.26
C ARG A 130 14.12 -1.65 -12.75
N ILE A 131 13.23 -2.62 -12.57
CA ILE A 131 11.82 -2.48 -12.93
C ILE A 131 11.14 -1.46 -12.01
N ALA A 132 11.43 -1.47 -10.71
CA ALA A 132 10.91 -0.48 -9.77
C ALA A 132 11.39 0.94 -10.12
N GLU A 133 12.69 1.12 -10.39
CA GLU A 133 13.27 2.39 -10.86
C GLU A 133 12.53 2.89 -12.12
N HIS A 134 12.35 2.00 -13.10
CA HIS A 134 11.67 2.32 -14.35
C HIS A 134 10.21 2.70 -14.11
N ILE A 135 9.44 1.94 -13.33
CA ILE A 135 8.03 2.26 -13.07
C ILE A 135 7.90 3.62 -12.39
N VAL A 136 8.70 3.91 -11.37
CA VAL A 136 8.67 5.21 -10.67
C VAL A 136 9.05 6.36 -11.60
N ASP A 137 10.12 6.22 -12.38
CA ASP A 137 10.52 7.20 -13.39
C ASP A 137 9.39 7.46 -14.40
N ARG A 138 8.77 6.40 -14.93
CA ARG A 138 7.71 6.51 -15.94
C ARG A 138 6.41 7.09 -15.39
N MET A 139 6.03 6.77 -14.15
CA MET A 139 4.86 7.38 -13.50
C MET A 139 5.05 8.89 -13.33
N LEU A 140 6.28 9.34 -13.07
CA LEU A 140 6.58 10.74 -12.75
C LEU A 140 7.18 11.53 -13.93
N ALA A 141 7.49 10.89 -15.06
CA ALA A 141 8.14 11.53 -16.20
C ALA A 141 7.39 12.75 -16.77
N ALA A 142 6.06 12.79 -16.65
CA ALA A 142 5.22 13.91 -17.05
C ALA A 142 4.63 14.69 -15.86
N ALA A 143 4.95 14.30 -14.62
CA ALA A 143 4.43 14.93 -13.43
C ALA A 143 4.95 16.37 -13.29
N PRO A 144 4.14 17.29 -12.75
CA PRO A 144 4.62 18.61 -12.38
C PRO A 144 5.81 18.52 -11.42
N VAL A 145 6.86 19.31 -11.69
CA VAL A 145 8.12 19.26 -10.92
C VAL A 145 7.94 19.51 -9.42
N ASP A 146 6.90 20.26 -9.02
CA ASP A 146 6.59 20.53 -7.62
C ASP A 146 6.08 19.28 -6.88
N VAL A 147 5.40 18.37 -7.57
CA VAL A 147 4.97 17.06 -7.02
C VAL A 147 6.20 16.21 -6.71
N VAL A 148 7.12 16.08 -7.66
CA VAL A 148 8.36 15.29 -7.49
C VAL A 148 9.22 15.87 -6.37
N ARG A 149 9.34 17.21 -6.28
CA ARG A 149 10.07 17.86 -5.18
C ARG A 149 9.46 17.58 -3.82
N ARG A 150 8.14 17.56 -3.69
CA ARG A 150 7.46 17.22 -2.42
C ARG A 150 7.66 15.76 -2.05
N LEU A 151 7.62 14.84 -3.02
CA LEU A 151 7.96 13.42 -2.79
C LEU A 151 9.36 13.27 -2.19
N VAL A 152 10.37 13.88 -2.82
CA VAL A 152 11.76 13.82 -2.33
C VAL A 152 11.90 14.50 -0.97
N ALA A 153 11.33 15.70 -0.80
CA ALA A 153 11.41 16.43 0.46
C ALA A 153 10.67 15.74 1.61
N GLY A 154 9.59 15.02 1.30
CA GLY A 154 8.83 14.20 2.25
C GLY A 154 9.44 12.82 2.51
N GLY A 155 10.62 12.52 1.94
CA GLY A 155 11.33 11.27 2.20
C GLY A 155 10.69 10.04 1.56
N ALA A 156 9.94 10.21 0.46
CA ALA A 156 9.34 9.08 -0.26
C ALA A 156 10.42 8.09 -0.70
N VAL A 157 10.21 6.81 -0.39
CA VAL A 157 11.11 5.69 -0.70
C VAL A 157 10.29 4.50 -1.16
N VAL A 158 10.85 3.68 -2.05
CA VAL A 158 10.28 2.38 -2.42
C VAL A 158 11.13 1.25 -1.83
N ALA A 159 10.49 0.31 -1.15
CA ALA A 159 11.11 -0.91 -0.63
C ALA A 159 10.63 -2.15 -1.40
N ILE A 160 11.55 -3.01 -1.80
CA ILE A 160 11.19 -4.28 -2.47
C ILE A 160 11.25 -5.41 -1.46
N ILE A 161 10.14 -6.14 -1.35
CA ILE A 161 10.03 -7.32 -0.49
C ILE A 161 10.44 -8.54 -1.31
N ALA A 162 11.50 -9.27 -0.91
CA ALA A 162 11.92 -10.46 -1.64
C ALA A 162 10.88 -11.59 -1.55
N ARG A 163 10.92 -12.55 -2.47
CA ARG A 163 10.02 -13.74 -2.44
C ARG A 163 10.14 -14.58 -1.16
N CYS A 164 11.30 -14.55 -0.50
CA CYS A 164 11.58 -15.30 0.74
C CYS A 164 11.29 -14.48 2.02
N GLN A 165 10.69 -13.31 1.86
CA GLN A 165 10.37 -12.36 2.93
C GLN A 165 8.86 -12.14 3.03
N VAL A 166 8.42 -11.56 4.14
CA VAL A 166 7.07 -11.04 4.35
C VAL A 166 7.11 -9.52 4.52
N THR A 167 5.95 -8.86 4.48
CA THR A 167 5.83 -7.40 4.51
C THR A 167 6.52 -6.77 5.72
N THR A 168 6.38 -7.36 6.91
CA THR A 168 7.02 -6.86 8.13
C THR A 168 8.51 -7.19 8.26
N ASP A 169 9.13 -7.84 7.27
CA ASP A 169 10.59 -7.97 7.20
C ASP A 169 11.27 -6.71 6.64
N ILE A 170 10.50 -5.85 5.97
CA ILE A 170 10.96 -4.50 5.60
C ILE A 170 11.10 -3.66 6.88
N PRO A 171 12.27 -3.06 7.15
CA PRO A 171 12.49 -2.32 8.39
C PRO A 171 11.44 -1.24 8.69
N ALA A 172 11.03 -0.49 7.65
CA ALA A 172 10.01 0.55 7.77
C ALA A 172 8.62 0.01 8.18
N HIS A 173 8.32 -1.26 7.89
CA HIS A 173 7.04 -1.92 8.20
C HIS A 173 7.11 -2.88 9.39
N ALA A 174 8.30 -3.08 9.99
CA ALA A 174 8.52 -4.06 11.04
C ALA A 174 7.52 -3.90 12.21
N PHE A 175 7.16 -2.66 12.52
CA PHE A 175 6.20 -2.34 13.57
C PHE A 175 4.84 -3.01 13.43
N MET A 176 4.39 -3.30 12.21
CA MET A 176 3.06 -3.86 11.95
C MET A 176 2.93 -5.31 12.45
N ARG A 177 4.06 -6.00 12.67
CA ARG A 177 4.09 -7.36 13.24
C ARG A 177 3.39 -7.46 14.59
N TRP A 178 3.32 -6.35 15.32
CA TRP A 178 2.71 -6.28 16.64
C TRP A 178 1.49 -5.36 16.68
N ALA A 179 0.87 -5.06 15.54
CA ALA A 179 -0.41 -4.36 15.54
C ALA A 179 -1.50 -5.27 16.15
N GLU A 180 -2.28 -4.76 17.11
CA GLU A 180 -3.40 -5.48 17.71
C GLU A 180 -4.71 -5.17 16.96
N GLY A 181 -5.55 -6.18 16.73
CA GLY A 181 -6.86 -6.02 16.10
C GLY A 181 -6.86 -5.75 14.59
N GLY A 182 -5.69 -5.71 13.96
CA GLY A 182 -5.52 -5.53 12.52
C GLY A 182 -5.49 -6.84 11.73
N ARG A 183 -5.60 -6.73 10.40
CA ARG A 183 -5.33 -7.83 9.47
C ARG A 183 -3.86 -8.25 9.58
N ASP A 184 -3.59 -9.55 9.52
CA ASP A 184 -2.23 -10.06 9.41
C ASP A 184 -1.63 -9.66 8.05
N THR A 185 -0.80 -8.62 8.04
CA THR A 185 -0.22 -8.07 6.81
C THR A 185 0.76 -9.02 6.13
N ASP A 186 1.41 -9.91 6.89
CA ASP A 186 2.39 -10.83 6.35
C ASP A 186 1.74 -11.92 5.48
N THR A 187 0.48 -12.26 5.74
CA THR A 187 -0.25 -13.30 4.99
C THR A 187 -1.22 -12.74 3.96
N THR A 188 -1.49 -11.44 3.97
CA THR A 188 -2.58 -10.85 3.19
C THR A 188 -2.16 -9.80 2.17
N THR A 189 -1.00 -9.17 2.34
CA THR A 189 -0.51 -8.16 1.41
C THR A 189 0.98 -8.32 1.14
N ARG A 190 1.37 -7.92 -0.07
CA ARG A 190 2.76 -7.74 -0.49
C ARG A 190 2.95 -6.34 -1.09
N GLY A 191 2.03 -5.41 -0.80
CA GLY A 191 2.06 -4.02 -1.21
C GLY A 191 1.55 -3.11 -0.08
N LEU A 192 2.23 -1.98 0.13
CA LEU A 192 1.77 -0.95 1.06
C LEU A 192 2.15 0.43 0.53
N GLY A 193 1.18 1.35 0.52
CA GLY A 193 1.39 2.75 0.20
C GLY A 193 2.10 3.51 1.33
N GLY A 194 3.00 4.42 0.95
CA GLY A 194 3.65 5.32 1.89
C GLY A 194 2.72 6.43 2.38
N THR A 195 2.84 6.80 3.65
CA THR A 195 2.15 7.93 4.31
C THR A 195 3.15 9.01 4.72
N GLU A 196 2.68 10.17 5.20
CA GLU A 196 3.58 11.22 5.71
C GLU A 196 4.42 10.72 6.91
N GLU A 197 3.87 9.81 7.73
CA GLU A 197 4.53 9.24 8.92
C GLU A 197 5.44 8.05 8.58
N SER A 198 5.11 7.31 7.52
CA SER A 198 5.88 6.16 7.03
C SER A 198 5.99 6.26 5.51
N PRO A 199 6.94 7.06 4.99
CA PRO A 199 7.01 7.43 3.57
C PRO A 199 7.56 6.31 2.68
N THR A 200 7.56 5.07 3.17
CA THR A 200 8.00 3.89 2.43
C THR A 200 6.80 3.23 1.75
N THR A 201 6.77 3.28 0.42
CA THR A 201 5.98 2.36 -0.39
C THR A 201 6.67 1.00 -0.41
N SER A 202 5.94 -0.11 -0.40
CA SER A 202 6.52 -1.42 -0.70
C SER A 202 5.75 -2.22 -1.73
N CYS A 203 6.46 -3.12 -2.41
CA CYS A 203 5.87 -4.09 -3.32
C CYS A 203 6.69 -5.39 -3.36
N GLY A 204 6.01 -6.51 -3.62
CA GLY A 204 6.63 -7.81 -3.78
C GLY A 204 7.45 -7.92 -5.08
N GLU A 205 8.63 -8.50 -4.96
CA GLU A 205 9.51 -8.83 -6.09
C GLU A 205 8.80 -9.63 -7.21
N GLU A 206 7.95 -10.59 -6.83
CA GLU A 206 7.16 -11.40 -7.77
C GLU A 206 6.20 -10.58 -8.62
N ASN A 207 5.68 -9.48 -8.08
CA ASN A 207 4.78 -8.58 -8.81
C ASN A 207 5.57 -7.73 -9.81
N LEU A 208 6.72 -7.18 -9.39
CA LEU A 208 7.60 -6.43 -10.30
C LEU A 208 8.03 -7.28 -11.49
N LEU A 209 8.40 -8.54 -11.25
CA LEU A 209 8.82 -9.47 -12.30
C LEU A 209 7.64 -10.06 -13.10
N MET A 210 6.40 -9.95 -12.61
CA MET A 210 5.21 -10.64 -13.13
C MET A 210 5.39 -12.17 -13.24
N GLU A 211 6.10 -12.76 -12.28
CA GLU A 211 6.52 -14.17 -12.26
C GLU A 211 5.97 -14.85 -11.00
N ASP A 212 5.08 -15.84 -11.14
CA ASP A 212 4.49 -16.63 -10.04
C ASP A 212 3.83 -15.81 -8.90
N ASP A 213 3.33 -14.62 -9.22
CA ASP A 213 2.61 -13.77 -8.26
C ASP A 213 1.24 -14.37 -7.90
N LYS A 214 1.06 -14.69 -6.61
CA LYS A 214 -0.18 -15.22 -6.05
C LYS A 214 -1.09 -14.13 -5.47
N PHE A 215 -0.52 -12.97 -5.15
CA PHE A 215 -1.23 -11.85 -4.54
C PHE A 215 -1.89 -11.00 -5.61
N TYR A 216 -1.11 -10.52 -6.59
CA TYR A 216 -1.53 -9.49 -7.54
C TYR A 216 -1.23 -9.84 -9.02
N PRO A 217 -1.50 -11.07 -9.53
CA PRO A 217 -1.15 -11.42 -10.90
C PRO A 217 -1.87 -10.58 -11.97
N SER A 218 -2.99 -9.95 -11.61
CA SER A 218 -3.85 -9.19 -12.51
C SER A 218 -3.45 -7.72 -12.64
N GLU A 219 -2.43 -7.27 -11.92
CA GLU A 219 -2.08 -5.86 -11.81
C GLU A 219 -0.62 -5.63 -11.43
N ASN A 220 -0.13 -4.41 -11.64
CA ASN A 220 1.12 -3.98 -11.01
C ASN A 220 0.77 -3.24 -9.71
N ILE A 221 1.09 -3.86 -8.58
CA ILE A 221 0.75 -3.33 -7.27
C ILE A 221 1.58 -2.09 -6.95
N LEU A 222 2.83 -1.99 -7.42
CA LEU A 222 3.66 -0.79 -7.19
C LEU A 222 2.97 0.48 -7.74
N VAL A 223 2.30 0.41 -8.89
CA VAL A 223 1.56 1.57 -9.43
C VAL A 223 0.43 2.03 -8.50
N HIS A 224 -0.25 1.08 -7.85
CA HIS A 224 -1.31 1.37 -6.88
C HIS A 224 -0.72 2.00 -5.60
N GLU A 225 0.24 1.31 -4.99
CA GLU A 225 0.81 1.70 -3.69
C GLU A 225 1.62 2.99 -3.79
N PHE A 226 2.37 3.17 -4.88
CA PHE A 226 3.05 4.43 -5.13
C PHE A 226 2.05 5.54 -5.46
N GLY A 227 0.87 5.19 -5.98
CA GLY A 227 -0.26 6.11 -6.12
C GLY A 227 -0.69 6.72 -4.79
N HIS A 228 -0.86 5.90 -3.73
CA HIS A 228 -1.09 6.42 -2.37
C HIS A 228 0.02 7.37 -1.93
N THR A 229 1.29 7.02 -2.16
CA THR A 229 2.44 7.87 -1.82
C THR A 229 2.42 9.22 -2.55
N VAL A 230 2.03 9.24 -3.82
CA VAL A 230 1.86 10.48 -4.58
C VAL A 230 0.74 11.34 -4.00
N MET A 231 -0.38 10.76 -3.58
CA MET A 231 -1.44 11.51 -2.91
C MET A 231 -1.01 12.02 -1.52
N ASN A 232 -0.41 11.16 -0.70
CA ASN A 232 -0.09 11.46 0.69
C ASN A 232 1.06 12.46 0.82
N ILE A 233 2.09 12.33 -0.03
CA ILE A 233 3.33 13.11 0.12
C ILE A 233 3.51 14.08 -1.06
N GLY A 234 3.18 13.67 -2.27
CA GLY A 234 3.40 14.47 -3.48
C GLY A 234 2.37 15.58 -3.71
N LEU A 235 1.14 15.40 -3.23
CA LEU A 235 0.05 16.38 -3.36
C LEU A 235 -0.12 17.25 -2.13
N THR A 236 -0.67 18.45 -2.34
CA THR A 236 -0.95 19.38 -1.24
C THR A 236 -2.20 18.98 -0.47
N SER A 237 -2.36 19.47 0.76
CA SER A 237 -3.60 19.25 1.53
C SER A 237 -4.84 19.80 0.82
N GLU A 238 -4.70 20.86 0.01
CA GLU A 238 -5.79 21.37 -0.83
C GLU A 238 -6.18 20.37 -1.93
N ASP A 239 -5.19 19.78 -2.60
CA ASP A 239 -5.40 18.76 -3.63
C ASP A 239 -6.06 17.50 -3.02
N ARG A 240 -5.58 17.04 -1.85
CA ARG A 240 -6.22 15.93 -1.11
C ARG A 240 -7.66 16.25 -0.72
N GLY A 241 -7.93 17.48 -0.27
CA GLY A 241 -9.29 17.94 0.00
C GLY A 241 -10.20 17.97 -1.23
N LYS A 242 -9.66 18.21 -2.44
CA LYS A 242 -10.42 18.10 -3.70
C LYS A 242 -10.72 16.64 -4.04
N ILE A 243 -9.75 15.73 -3.87
CA ILE A 243 -9.94 14.28 -4.09
C ILE A 243 -11.05 13.75 -3.18
N LYS A 244 -11.02 14.10 -1.89
CA LYS A 244 -12.08 13.72 -0.95
C LYS A 244 -13.47 14.19 -1.40
N LYS A 245 -13.60 15.45 -1.84
CA LYS A 245 -14.88 15.98 -2.34
C LYS A 245 -15.35 15.25 -3.60
N LEU A 246 -14.43 14.85 -4.48
CA LEU A 246 -14.75 14.06 -5.67
C LEU A 246 -15.23 12.66 -5.29
N TYR A 247 -14.56 12.01 -4.34
CA TYR A 247 -14.99 10.73 -3.77
C TYR A 247 -16.42 10.82 -3.19
N ASP A 248 -16.68 11.80 -2.32
CA ASP A 248 -18.00 11.99 -1.70
C ASP A 248 -19.10 12.18 -2.76
N ALA A 249 -18.81 12.96 -3.80
CA ALA A 249 -19.71 13.19 -4.92
C ALA A 249 -19.94 11.92 -5.76
N ALA A 250 -18.88 11.17 -6.06
CA ALA A 250 -18.96 9.91 -6.80
C ALA A 250 -19.76 8.86 -6.02
N TYR A 251 -19.57 8.78 -4.70
CA TYR A 251 -20.31 7.89 -3.80
C TYR A 251 -21.80 8.26 -3.74
N ALA A 252 -22.11 9.55 -3.59
CA ALA A 252 -23.49 10.03 -3.54
C ALA A 252 -24.22 9.81 -4.87
N ALA A 253 -23.55 10.03 -5.99
CA ALA A 253 -24.11 9.88 -7.33
C ALA A 253 -24.12 8.42 -7.84
N GLY A 254 -23.45 7.49 -7.15
CA GLY A 254 -23.35 6.09 -7.58
C GLY A 254 -22.58 5.93 -8.89
N VAL A 255 -21.52 6.73 -9.08
CA VAL A 255 -20.65 6.65 -10.29
C VAL A 255 -20.03 5.25 -10.41
N TYR A 256 -19.74 4.63 -9.27
CA TYR A 256 -19.25 3.26 -9.15
C TYR A 256 -20.22 2.45 -8.27
N ASP A 257 -20.16 1.13 -8.38
CA ASP A 257 -20.82 0.25 -7.42
C ASP A 257 -20.22 0.50 -6.03
N LYS A 258 -21.07 0.72 -5.02
CA LYS A 258 -20.63 1.05 -3.65
C LYS A 258 -19.88 -0.08 -2.95
N SER A 259 -20.02 -1.32 -3.43
CA SER A 259 -19.29 -2.48 -2.95
C SER A 259 -17.97 -2.71 -3.69
N ALA A 260 -17.71 -1.98 -4.78
CA ALA A 260 -16.43 -2.03 -5.45
C ALA A 260 -15.36 -1.35 -4.59
N TYR A 261 -14.16 -1.92 -4.58
CA TYR A 261 -13.06 -1.47 -3.72
C TYR A 261 -12.64 -0.02 -3.97
N ILE A 262 -12.77 0.47 -5.20
CA ILE A 262 -12.59 1.89 -5.53
C ILE A 262 -13.50 2.84 -4.72
N MET A 263 -14.56 2.33 -4.09
CA MET A 263 -15.46 3.10 -3.22
C MET A 263 -15.28 2.83 -1.72
N GLU A 264 -14.29 2.03 -1.32
CA GLU A 264 -14.01 1.72 0.09
C GLU A 264 -13.74 3.00 0.90
N ASN A 265 -12.87 3.87 0.37
CA ASN A 265 -12.57 5.20 0.93
C ASN A 265 -11.92 6.10 -0.16
N GLU A 266 -11.61 7.36 0.19
CA GLU A 266 -11.00 8.32 -0.73
C GLU A 266 -9.58 7.94 -1.21
N ASP A 267 -8.82 7.19 -0.41
CA ASP A 267 -7.46 6.78 -0.74
C ASP A 267 -7.49 5.68 -1.81
N GLU A 268 -8.38 4.70 -1.67
CA GLU A 268 -8.59 3.63 -2.65
C GLU A 268 -9.22 4.15 -3.95
N TYR A 269 -10.14 5.11 -3.83
CA TYR A 269 -10.66 5.85 -4.97
C TYR A 269 -9.55 6.49 -5.82
N TRP A 270 -8.55 7.07 -5.16
CA TRP A 270 -7.37 7.61 -5.83
C TRP A 270 -6.44 6.53 -6.39
N ALA A 271 -6.13 5.48 -5.63
CA ALA A 271 -5.16 4.47 -6.01
C ALA A 271 -5.63 3.59 -7.17
N GLU A 272 -6.89 3.13 -7.15
CA GLU A 272 -7.51 2.43 -8.28
C GLU A 272 -7.64 3.34 -9.51
N GLY A 273 -7.94 4.62 -9.29
CA GLY A 273 -7.89 5.64 -10.35
C GLY A 273 -6.50 5.79 -10.95
N THR A 274 -5.44 5.72 -10.13
CA THR A 274 -4.04 5.75 -10.57
C THR A 274 -3.72 4.52 -11.43
N GLN A 275 -4.13 3.32 -11.01
CA GLN A 275 -3.96 2.12 -11.82
C GLN A 275 -4.68 2.23 -13.16
N ALA A 276 -5.92 2.76 -13.18
CA ALA A 276 -6.63 3.02 -14.42
C ALA A 276 -5.87 4.04 -15.29
N TRP A 277 -5.36 5.12 -14.72
CA TRP A 277 -4.61 6.16 -15.45
C TRP A 277 -3.39 5.62 -16.19
N PHE A 278 -2.74 4.60 -15.65
CA PHE A 278 -1.57 3.95 -16.27
C PHE A 278 -1.89 2.60 -16.93
N ASN A 279 -3.16 2.18 -16.97
CA ASN A 279 -3.61 0.86 -17.45
C ASN A 279 -2.87 -0.31 -16.76
N ALA A 280 -2.62 -0.17 -15.45
CA ALA A 280 -1.81 -1.10 -14.65
C ALA A 280 -2.60 -2.25 -14.02
N THR A 281 -3.87 -2.42 -14.37
CA THR A 281 -4.71 -3.54 -13.91
C THR A 281 -5.61 -4.03 -15.04
N ILE A 282 -5.86 -5.34 -15.10
CA ILE A 282 -6.92 -5.92 -15.95
C ILE A 282 -8.19 -6.22 -15.15
N ARG A 283 -8.17 -6.00 -13.83
CA ARG A 283 -9.31 -6.26 -12.94
C ARG A 283 -10.50 -5.38 -13.27
N THR A 284 -11.68 -5.93 -13.05
CA THR A 284 -12.96 -5.22 -13.22
C THR A 284 -13.84 -5.31 -11.98
N ASP A 285 -13.57 -6.26 -11.10
CA ASP A 285 -14.28 -6.53 -9.85
C ASP A 285 -14.08 -5.42 -8.81
N VAL A 286 -12.88 -4.82 -8.77
CA VAL A 286 -12.53 -3.76 -7.80
C VAL A 286 -12.71 -2.33 -8.33
N THR A 287 -12.62 -2.16 -9.64
CA THR A 287 -12.69 -0.85 -10.32
C THR A 287 -14.07 -0.53 -10.91
N ALA A 288 -15.07 -1.39 -10.68
CA ALA A 288 -16.34 -1.42 -11.42
C ALA A 288 -16.14 -1.36 -12.97
N GLY A 289 -15.05 -1.96 -13.46
CA GLY A 289 -14.69 -2.01 -14.88
C GLY A 289 -13.83 -0.85 -15.40
N VAL A 290 -13.47 0.13 -14.56
CA VAL A 290 -12.62 1.28 -14.92
C VAL A 290 -11.15 0.93 -14.74
N ASN A 291 -10.55 0.28 -15.75
CA ASN A 291 -9.17 -0.19 -15.70
C ASN A 291 -8.26 0.41 -16.78
N THR A 292 -8.70 1.49 -17.42
CA THR A 292 -7.91 2.23 -18.43
C THR A 292 -8.14 3.72 -18.30
N ARG A 293 -7.17 4.53 -18.75
CA ARG A 293 -7.26 5.99 -18.71
C ARG A 293 -8.49 6.50 -19.45
N GLU A 294 -8.78 5.89 -20.59
CA GLU A 294 -9.88 6.28 -21.46
C GLU A 294 -11.23 6.04 -20.77
N LYS A 295 -11.39 4.89 -20.10
CA LYS A 295 -12.58 4.60 -19.27
C LYS A 295 -12.67 5.55 -18.07
N LEU A 296 -11.56 5.87 -17.43
CA LEU A 296 -11.54 6.81 -16.30
C LEU A 296 -12.01 8.20 -16.74
N ARG A 297 -11.46 8.73 -17.85
CA ARG A 297 -11.89 10.02 -18.41
C ARG A 297 -13.38 10.05 -18.76
N ALA A 298 -13.91 8.95 -19.28
CA ALA A 298 -15.31 8.86 -19.68
C ALA A 298 -16.26 8.75 -18.48
N ARG A 299 -15.91 7.96 -17.46
CA ARG A 299 -16.78 7.71 -16.31
C ARG A 299 -16.62 8.74 -15.20
N ASP A 300 -15.39 9.15 -14.90
CA ASP A 300 -15.05 10.08 -13.83
C ASP A 300 -14.03 11.14 -14.31
N PRO A 301 -14.50 12.15 -15.07
CA PRO A 301 -13.63 13.22 -15.57
C PRO A 301 -13.06 14.10 -14.44
N GLY A 302 -13.70 14.13 -13.26
CA GLY A 302 -13.20 14.86 -12.10
C GLY A 302 -11.95 14.20 -11.54
N LEU A 303 -11.99 12.89 -11.30
CA LEU A 303 -10.81 12.11 -10.90
C LEU A 303 -9.72 12.16 -11.97
N ALA A 304 -10.08 12.04 -13.25
CA ALA A 304 -9.11 12.16 -14.34
C ALA A 304 -8.39 13.52 -14.37
N THR A 305 -9.06 14.61 -13.96
CA THR A 305 -8.43 15.94 -13.82
C THR A 305 -7.38 15.94 -12.72
N MET A 306 -7.65 15.28 -11.59
CA MET A 306 -6.66 15.14 -10.51
C MET A 306 -5.48 14.25 -10.90
N MET A 307 -5.70 13.24 -11.76
CA MET A 307 -4.60 12.46 -12.34
C MET A 307 -3.66 13.32 -13.20
N VAL A 308 -4.20 14.25 -13.99
CA VAL A 308 -3.37 15.23 -14.74
C VAL A 308 -2.62 16.16 -13.78
N ARG A 309 -3.24 16.57 -12.68
CA ARG A 309 -2.57 17.39 -11.66
C ARG A 309 -1.38 16.68 -11.02
N ALA A 310 -1.49 15.37 -10.77
CA ALA A 310 -0.42 14.59 -10.13
C ALA A 310 0.66 14.12 -11.12
N TYR A 311 0.24 13.56 -12.26
CA TYR A 311 1.12 12.81 -13.18
C TYR A 311 1.32 13.49 -14.54
N GLY A 312 0.60 14.57 -14.83
CA GLY A 312 0.50 15.14 -16.17
C GLY A 312 -0.23 14.23 -17.15
N ASP A 313 -0.25 14.61 -18.43
CA ASP A 313 -0.90 13.84 -19.50
C ASP A 313 0.09 13.06 -20.39
N GLY A 314 1.09 12.44 -19.76
CA GLY A 314 2.09 11.63 -20.45
C GLY A 314 1.49 10.42 -21.17
N THR A 315 2.17 9.92 -22.21
CA THR A 315 1.68 8.82 -23.06
C THR A 315 1.95 7.42 -22.53
N TRP A 316 2.73 7.30 -21.45
CA TRP A 316 3.11 6.00 -20.90
C TRP A 316 1.90 5.24 -20.35
N ARG A 317 1.91 3.92 -20.57
CA ARG A 317 0.98 2.94 -20.00
C ARG A 317 1.79 1.71 -19.60
N TYR A 318 1.51 1.16 -18.42
CA TYR A 318 2.26 0.04 -17.86
C TYR A 318 2.44 -1.16 -18.81
N PRO A 319 1.42 -1.61 -19.58
CA PRO A 319 1.60 -2.74 -20.50
C PRO A 319 2.67 -2.56 -21.58
N GLN A 320 3.14 -1.33 -21.84
CA GLN A 320 4.24 -1.06 -22.78
C GLN A 320 5.57 -1.63 -22.29
N ASP A 321 5.78 -1.66 -20.97
CA ASP A 321 7.05 -2.03 -20.32
C ASP A 321 6.89 -3.17 -19.30
N SER A 322 5.71 -3.79 -19.22
CA SER A 322 5.43 -4.89 -18.29
C SER A 322 6.32 -6.11 -18.61
N PRO A 323 7.10 -6.65 -17.65
CA PRO A 323 7.99 -7.79 -17.88
C PRO A 323 7.26 -9.07 -18.29
N GLY A 324 5.98 -9.19 -17.94
CA GLY A 324 5.10 -10.29 -18.33
C GLY A 324 3.64 -9.83 -18.46
N PRO A 325 2.77 -10.65 -19.06
CA PRO A 325 1.36 -10.30 -19.16
C PRO A 325 0.70 -10.31 -17.79
N LEU A 326 -0.20 -9.35 -17.54
CA LEU A 326 -1.16 -9.42 -16.44
C LEU A 326 -2.10 -10.61 -16.67
N ARG A 327 -2.44 -11.34 -15.60
CA ARG A 327 -3.24 -12.58 -15.67
C ARG A 327 -4.31 -12.58 -14.59
N MET A 328 -5.52 -12.96 -14.96
CA MET A 328 -6.57 -13.16 -13.96
C MET A 328 -6.16 -14.25 -12.97
N LYS A 329 -6.36 -13.98 -11.68
CA LYS A 329 -6.13 -14.95 -10.61
C LYS A 329 -6.92 -16.22 -10.91
N ARG A 330 -6.20 -17.34 -11.08
CA ARG A 330 -6.82 -18.64 -11.37
C ARG A 330 -7.68 -19.03 -10.16
N ARG A 331 -8.99 -19.14 -10.36
CA ARG A 331 -9.90 -19.72 -9.36
C ARG A 331 -9.48 -21.18 -9.21
N LEU A 332 -8.95 -21.57 -8.05
CA LEU A 332 -8.77 -22.99 -7.77
C LEU A 332 -10.17 -23.63 -7.77
N PRO A 333 -10.37 -24.79 -8.43
CA PRO A 333 -11.65 -25.47 -8.35
C PRO A 333 -11.99 -25.72 -6.89
N ASP A 334 -13.24 -25.46 -6.53
CA ASP A 334 -13.73 -25.74 -5.19
C ASP A 334 -13.61 -27.25 -4.93
N SER A 335 -12.93 -27.62 -3.84
CA SER A 335 -12.73 -29.03 -3.45
C SER A 335 -14.03 -29.76 -3.06
N SER A 336 -15.19 -29.14 -3.31
CA SER A 336 -16.53 -29.63 -3.00
C SER A 336 -17.22 -30.35 -4.17
N GLU A 337 -16.70 -30.29 -5.40
CA GLU A 337 -17.35 -30.92 -6.58
C GLU A 337 -16.77 -32.27 -7.05
N GLU A 338 -15.67 -32.78 -6.47
CA GLU A 338 -15.15 -34.13 -6.76
C GLU A 338 -15.58 -35.19 -5.72
N ARG A 339 -16.87 -35.24 -5.38
CA ARG A 339 -17.50 -36.44 -4.82
C ARG A 339 -18.71 -36.85 -5.68
N GLY A 340 -18.43 -37.08 -6.96
CA GLY A 340 -19.29 -37.89 -7.82
C GLY A 340 -19.16 -39.36 -7.44
N SER A 341 -20.26 -39.97 -7.00
CA SER A 341 -20.39 -41.40 -6.72
C SER A 341 -19.95 -42.26 -7.92
N PRO A 342 -19.32 -43.43 -7.69
CA PRO A 342 -18.80 -44.26 -8.77
C PRO A 342 -19.95 -44.94 -9.51
N THR A 343 -20.09 -44.68 -10.81
CA THR A 343 -20.85 -45.53 -11.71
C THR A 343 -19.89 -46.34 -12.57
N SER A 344 -20.02 -47.65 -12.44
CA SER A 344 -19.31 -48.67 -13.19
C SER A 344 -19.79 -48.74 -14.64
N SER A 345 -18.88 -48.69 -15.59
CA SER A 345 -18.97 -49.47 -16.84
C SER A 345 -17.59 -49.57 -17.48
N GLY A 346 -17.22 -50.81 -17.83
CA GLY A 346 -15.89 -51.17 -18.30
C GLY A 346 -15.64 -50.87 -19.78
N GLY A 347 -14.37 -50.96 -20.16
CA GLY A 347 -13.92 -50.89 -21.55
C GLY A 347 -12.40 -50.92 -21.64
N SER A 348 -11.87 -52.10 -21.94
CA SER A 348 -10.46 -52.45 -22.16
C SER A 348 -9.81 -51.67 -23.32
N SER A 349 -8.54 -51.25 -23.16
CA SER A 349 -7.39 -51.77 -23.95
C SER A 349 -6.21 -50.76 -24.06
N GLY A 350 -4.98 -51.28 -23.94
CA GLY A 350 -3.81 -50.77 -24.67
C GLY A 350 -2.72 -50.03 -23.87
N GLU A 351 -1.67 -50.75 -23.49
CA GLU A 351 -0.36 -50.23 -23.08
C GLU A 351 0.37 -49.48 -24.22
N GLN A 352 1.06 -48.37 -23.92
CA GLN A 352 2.55 -48.30 -23.89
C GLN A 352 3.09 -46.88 -23.58
N PRO A 353 4.33 -46.76 -23.04
CA PRO A 353 4.88 -45.53 -22.47
C PRO A 353 5.71 -44.72 -23.49
N VAL A 354 5.69 -43.38 -23.36
CA VAL A 354 6.54 -42.47 -24.15
C VAL A 354 7.64 -41.88 -23.24
N ALA A 355 8.89 -42.08 -23.65
CA ALA A 355 10.10 -41.52 -23.06
C ALA A 355 10.32 -40.04 -23.44
N PRO A 356 11.15 -39.27 -22.71
CA PRO A 356 11.26 -37.82 -22.87
C PRO A 356 12.19 -37.42 -24.04
N MET A 357 11.82 -36.37 -24.77
CA MET A 357 12.70 -35.74 -25.77
C MET A 357 13.31 -34.43 -25.25
N ALA A 358 14.60 -34.31 -25.56
CA ALA A 358 15.54 -33.26 -25.16
C ALA A 358 15.31 -31.92 -25.87
N ALA A 359 15.86 -30.87 -25.25
CA ALA A 359 15.98 -29.51 -25.77
C ALA A 359 16.82 -29.45 -27.06
N PRO A 360 16.53 -28.49 -27.96
CA PRO A 360 17.52 -27.94 -28.86
C PRO A 360 18.09 -26.65 -28.28
N ASP A 361 19.39 -26.53 -28.48
CA ASP A 361 20.26 -25.46 -28.06
C ASP A 361 20.75 -24.76 -29.35
N VAL A 362 21.09 -23.47 -29.20
CA VAL A 362 22.08 -22.73 -30.01
C VAL A 362 21.64 -21.90 -31.25
N GLU A 363 21.97 -20.60 -31.11
CA GLU A 363 22.44 -19.58 -32.07
C GLU A 363 21.56 -19.02 -33.20
N GLY A 364 21.57 -17.68 -33.26
CA GLY A 364 22.03 -17.04 -34.50
C GLY A 364 21.39 -15.70 -34.85
N SER A 365 22.26 -14.68 -34.88
CA SER A 365 22.23 -13.52 -35.78
C SER A 365 21.43 -12.27 -35.39
N MET A 366 22.23 -11.25 -35.10
CA MET A 366 21.94 -9.83 -35.26
C MET A 366 21.37 -9.50 -36.66
N GLU A 367 20.41 -8.58 -36.73
CA GLU A 367 20.42 -7.57 -37.79
C GLU A 367 19.79 -6.26 -37.31
N ARG A 368 20.55 -5.18 -37.47
CA ARG A 368 20.12 -3.80 -37.25
C ARG A 368 19.46 -3.30 -38.53
N VAL A 369 18.27 -2.70 -38.42
CA VAL A 369 17.79 -1.75 -39.43
C VAL A 369 17.39 -0.45 -38.74
N ARG A 370 18.05 0.64 -39.15
CA ARG A 370 17.69 2.04 -38.91
C ARG A 370 17.15 2.64 -40.22
N LEU A 371 16.48 3.79 -40.07
CA LEU A 371 15.95 4.75 -41.06
C LEU A 371 14.49 4.47 -41.50
N ALA A 372 13.58 5.44 -41.60
CA ALA A 372 13.65 6.90 -41.48
C ALA A 372 12.25 7.48 -41.20
N ALA A 373 12.24 8.72 -40.73
CA ALA A 373 11.10 9.60 -40.61
C ALA A 373 10.45 9.94 -41.97
N SER A 374 9.14 10.22 -41.96
CA SER A 374 8.53 11.20 -42.86
C SER A 374 7.36 11.90 -42.16
N ALA A 375 7.24 13.20 -42.46
CA ALA A 375 6.27 14.14 -41.92
C ALA A 375 5.15 14.41 -42.94
N GLY A 376 4.05 14.99 -42.46
CA GLY A 376 2.95 15.56 -43.26
C GLY A 376 1.62 14.85 -42.99
N GLY A 377 0.48 15.50 -42.75
CA GLY A 377 0.09 16.90 -42.77
C GLY A 377 -1.41 16.99 -42.40
N ALA A 378 -1.86 18.21 -42.12
CA ALA A 378 -3.22 18.61 -41.71
C ALA A 378 -4.37 18.00 -42.54
N GLY A 379 -5.55 17.72 -41.96
CA GLY A 379 -6.61 18.71 -41.74
C GLY A 379 -8.02 18.06 -41.82
N PRO A 380 -9.11 18.81 -41.54
CA PRO A 380 -10.19 18.35 -40.63
C PRO A 380 -11.52 17.97 -41.32
N GLY A 381 -12.39 17.26 -40.59
CA GLY A 381 -13.76 16.94 -41.01
C GLY A 381 -14.72 16.80 -39.83
N SER A 382 -15.61 17.80 -39.70
CA SER A 382 -16.76 17.92 -38.79
C SER A 382 -17.88 16.91 -39.10
N CYS A 383 -18.82 16.72 -38.15
CA CYS A 383 -20.30 16.53 -38.25
C CYS A 383 -20.79 15.54 -37.16
N MET A 384 -21.33 15.98 -36.02
CA MET A 384 -22.75 16.29 -35.68
C MET A 384 -23.75 15.11 -35.57
N SER A 385 -24.36 15.01 -34.36
CA SER A 385 -25.78 14.67 -34.05
C SER A 385 -26.25 13.21 -34.25
N THR A 386 -27.14 12.57 -33.46
CA THR A 386 -28.12 12.99 -32.43
C THR A 386 -28.75 11.74 -31.75
N CYS A 387 -29.21 11.91 -30.50
CA CYS A 387 -30.44 11.39 -29.85
C CYS A 387 -30.65 9.89 -29.44
N LEU A 388 -31.13 9.79 -28.18
CA LEU A 388 -31.73 8.72 -27.34
C LEU A 388 -33.12 8.20 -27.87
N PRO A 389 -33.99 7.44 -27.12
CA PRO A 389 -33.96 6.82 -25.76
C PRO A 389 -34.62 5.40 -25.59
N GLY A 390 -34.56 4.86 -24.35
CA GLY A 390 -35.58 3.98 -23.70
C GLY A 390 -35.13 2.53 -23.44
N GLY A 391 -35.41 1.82 -22.34
CA GLY A 391 -36.17 2.04 -21.09
C GLY A 391 -36.45 0.68 -20.38
N GLY A 392 -36.57 0.67 -19.04
CA GLY A 392 -37.09 -0.43 -18.17
C GLY A 392 -36.12 -1.59 -17.89
N GLY A 393 -36.05 -2.29 -16.75
CA GLY A 393 -36.80 -2.39 -15.48
C GLY A 393 -36.21 -3.59 -14.69
N THR A 394 -36.29 -3.55 -13.35
CA THR A 394 -35.74 -4.40 -12.25
C THR A 394 -36.19 -5.89 -12.20
N PRO A 395 -35.89 -6.77 -11.18
CA PRO A 395 -35.00 -6.72 -9.98
C PRO A 395 -34.13 -7.99 -9.66
N GLY A 396 -33.12 -7.83 -8.80
CA GLY A 396 -32.86 -8.66 -7.59
C GLY A 396 -32.17 -10.03 -7.65
N SER A 397 -30.98 -10.15 -7.04
CA SER A 397 -30.59 -11.26 -6.14
C SER A 397 -29.34 -10.87 -5.32
N GLY A 398 -29.30 -11.30 -4.05
CA GLY A 398 -28.38 -10.79 -3.02
C GLY A 398 -27.18 -11.67 -2.68
N SER A 399 -26.28 -11.04 -1.91
CA SER A 399 -25.23 -11.54 -0.99
C SER A 399 -24.26 -12.61 -1.52
N THR A 400 -22.94 -12.45 -1.40
CA THR A 400 -22.23 -12.32 -0.12
C THR A 400 -20.97 -11.46 -0.27
N GLY A 401 -20.86 -10.42 0.57
CA GLY A 401 -19.68 -9.56 0.66
C GLY A 401 -18.57 -10.21 1.49
N CYS A 402 -17.35 -10.20 0.97
CA CYS A 402 -16.13 -10.36 1.76
C CYS A 402 -15.85 -9.03 2.45
N GLY A 403 -15.99 -8.99 3.77
CA GLY A 403 -15.67 -7.82 4.57
C GLY A 403 -14.17 -7.52 4.61
N ALA A 404 -13.85 -6.24 4.57
CA ALA A 404 -12.53 -5.72 4.88
C ALA A 404 -12.66 -4.28 5.37
N LEU A 405 -12.76 -4.07 6.69
CA LEU A 405 -12.48 -2.76 7.26
C LEU A 405 -10.99 -2.47 7.09
N VAL A 406 -10.67 -1.33 6.47
CA VAL A 406 -9.34 -0.70 6.50
C VAL A 406 -9.45 0.66 7.19
N TRP A 407 -8.35 1.01 7.86
CA TRP A 407 -8.11 2.12 8.76
C TRP A 407 -8.69 3.46 8.28
N VAL A 408 -9.69 3.96 9.02
CA VAL A 408 -10.16 5.34 8.94
C VAL A 408 -9.25 6.20 9.81
N GLY A 409 -8.54 7.16 9.20
CA GLY A 409 -7.99 8.29 9.93
C GLY A 409 -9.14 9.06 10.59
N LEU A 410 -9.32 8.87 11.89
CA LEU A 410 -10.37 9.55 12.67
C LEU A 410 -10.07 11.05 12.74
N ARG A 411 -10.70 11.82 11.86
CA ARG A 411 -10.98 13.24 12.09
C ARG A 411 -12.46 13.52 11.80
N ASP A 412 -13.09 14.11 12.82
CA ASP A 412 -14.39 14.78 12.84
C ASP A 412 -15.67 13.93 12.96
N VAL A 413 -16.01 13.57 14.20
CA VAL A 413 -17.42 13.44 14.63
C VAL A 413 -17.80 14.73 15.37
N VAL A 414 -18.49 15.64 14.68
CA VAL A 414 -19.09 16.83 15.28
C VAL A 414 -20.59 16.62 15.50
N LEU A 415 -20.93 16.46 16.79
CA LEU A 415 -22.09 17.00 17.51
C LEU A 415 -23.43 17.16 16.75
N GLY A 416 -24.29 16.14 16.87
CA GLY A 416 -25.74 16.24 16.65
C GLY A 416 -26.48 16.41 17.98
N HIS A 417 -27.27 17.48 18.07
CA HIS A 417 -28.00 17.94 19.25
C HIS A 417 -28.90 16.89 19.93
N ALA A 418 -28.83 16.84 21.26
CA ALA A 418 -29.81 16.16 22.11
C ALA A 418 -31.16 16.92 22.09
N ALA A 419 -32.22 16.24 21.67
CA ALA A 419 -33.59 16.66 21.91
C ALA A 419 -34.21 15.79 23.00
N HIS A 420 -34.69 16.46 24.06
CA HIS A 420 -35.43 15.90 25.18
C HIS A 420 -36.64 15.06 24.75
N ALA A 421 -36.79 13.87 25.33
CA ALA A 421 -38.09 13.23 25.50
C ALA A 421 -38.12 12.46 26.82
N THR A 422 -38.78 13.07 27.80
CA THR A 422 -39.16 12.53 29.10
C THR A 422 -40.21 11.43 28.92
N VAL A 423 -40.02 10.24 29.49
CA VAL A 423 -41.12 9.30 29.75
C VAL A 423 -41.03 8.76 31.17
N LYS A 424 -42.13 8.97 31.90
CA LYS A 424 -42.39 8.56 33.28
C LYS A 424 -42.52 7.04 33.41
N MET A 425 -42.21 6.58 34.61
CA MET A 425 -42.53 5.27 35.17
C MET A 425 -43.97 4.81 34.88
N SER A 426 -44.08 3.55 34.43
CA SER A 426 -44.94 2.50 35.02
C SER A 426 -44.58 1.16 34.41
#